data_AF-A0A1E1WKN7-F1
#
_entry.id   AF-A0A1E1WKN7-F1
#
_cell.length_a   1.000
_cell.length_b   1.000
_cell.length_c   1.000
_cell.angle_alpha   90.00
_cell.angle_beta   90.00
_cell.angle_gamma   90.00
#
_symmetry.space_group_name_H-M   'P 1'
#
loop_
_entity.id
_entity.type
_entity.pdbx_description
1 polymer ?
#
loop_
_entity_poly.entity_id
_entity_poly.type
_entity_poly.pdbx_seq_one_letter_code
_entity_poly.pdbx_strand_id
1 'polypeptide(L)'
;MNMLCVKCGSQCQWRQCLLEHPSPSNFYVSCWQSSRSCVPLMSLRIFLFLYSICVLITSIVWMPLTLDINCGYWFIYVTHWGYILVALSTGFGAAVSACVYFNRPIDATFGLPWYVKTYWVLYNITIPVAFLVTIFYWGVLRSSVKKLNYAPNPVLDIMLHGVNSAVMLVELLCSAHPSRLLHIMQPLYFAGVYVLFTIIYFFAGGL
;
A
#
# COMPACT_ATOMS: atom_id res chain seq x y z
N MET A 1 -8.32 33.18 17.95
CA MET A 1 -8.58 31.74 18.21
C MET A 1 -9.26 30.99 17.04
N ASN A 2 -9.33 31.51 15.80
CA ASN A 2 -10.20 30.93 14.74
C ASN A 2 -9.50 30.38 13.49
N MET A 3 -8.17 30.43 13.37
CA MET A 3 -7.50 30.01 12.12
C MET A 3 -7.34 28.48 11.99
N LEU A 4 -7.26 27.76 13.11
CA LEU A 4 -7.17 26.30 13.14
C LEU A 4 -8.52 25.62 12.82
N CYS A 5 -9.63 26.17 13.32
CA CYS A 5 -10.98 25.64 13.08
C CYS A 5 -11.39 25.73 11.59
N VAL A 6 -11.05 26.83 10.91
CA VAL A 6 -11.34 27.04 9.47
C VAL A 6 -10.57 26.04 8.58
N LYS A 7 -9.30 25.74 8.92
CA LYS A 7 -8.49 24.72 8.19
C LYS A 7 -8.98 23.28 8.43
N CYS A 8 -9.56 22.99 9.60
CA CYS A 8 -10.14 21.68 9.87
C CYS A 8 -11.46 21.47 9.10
N GLY A 9 -12.31 22.50 9.06
CA GLY A 9 -13.56 22.48 8.29
C GLY A 9 -13.36 22.29 6.79
N SER A 10 -12.28 22.86 6.20
CA SER A 10 -11.98 22.68 4.77
C SER A 10 -11.53 21.26 4.40
N GLN A 11 -10.93 20.53 5.35
CA GLN A 11 -10.55 19.11 5.17
C GLN A 11 -11.75 18.16 5.25
N CYS A 12 -12.85 18.59 5.88
CA CYS A 12 -14.07 17.78 6.04
C CYS A 12 -15.12 18.02 4.94
N GLN A 13 -14.77 18.77 3.89
CA GLN A 13 -15.68 19.00 2.75
C GLN A 13 -15.74 17.76 1.85
N TRP A 14 -16.93 17.40 1.36
CA TRP A 14 -17.13 16.27 0.44
C TRP A 14 -16.20 16.28 -0.79
N ARG A 15 -15.81 17.47 -1.27
CA ARG A 15 -14.83 17.62 -2.36
C ARG A 15 -13.47 16.99 -2.04
N GLN A 16 -13.10 16.87 -0.77
CA GLN A 16 -11.85 16.22 -0.34
C GLN A 16 -11.84 14.71 -0.59
N CYS A 17 -13.00 14.08 -0.83
CA CYS A 17 -13.09 12.69 -1.28
C CYS A 17 -12.68 12.51 -2.76
N LEU A 18 -12.63 13.59 -3.55
CA LEU A 18 -12.27 13.53 -4.97
C LEU A 18 -10.77 13.38 -5.15
N LEU A 19 -10.36 12.59 -6.15
CA LEU A 19 -8.95 12.40 -6.51
C LEU A 19 -8.45 13.50 -7.47
N GLU A 20 -8.57 14.75 -7.05
CA GLU A 20 -8.09 15.94 -7.77
C GLU A 20 -7.02 16.64 -6.95
N HIS A 21 -5.94 17.09 -7.58
CA HIS A 21 -4.87 17.82 -6.90
C HIS A 21 -4.22 18.83 -7.86
N PRO A 22 -4.06 20.11 -7.48
CA PRO A 22 -3.55 21.15 -8.38
C PRO A 22 -2.07 20.98 -8.76
N SER A 23 -1.29 20.25 -7.96
CA SER A 23 0.16 20.10 -8.16
C SER A 23 0.53 18.66 -8.52
N PRO A 24 0.40 18.25 -9.80
CA PRO A 24 0.67 16.87 -10.22
C PRO A 24 2.14 16.45 -9.98
N SER A 25 3.07 17.40 -9.89
CA SER A 25 4.46 17.17 -9.49
C SER A 25 4.60 16.41 -8.19
N ASN A 26 3.68 16.59 -7.25
CA ASN A 26 3.75 15.94 -5.94
C ASN A 26 3.64 14.41 -6.02
N PHE A 27 3.16 13.86 -7.14
CA PHE A 27 3.05 12.42 -7.35
C PHE A 27 4.34 11.77 -7.87
N TYR A 28 5.30 12.55 -8.39
CA TYR A 28 6.56 12.02 -8.95
C TYR A 28 7.82 12.74 -8.45
N VAL A 29 7.65 13.77 -7.61
CA VAL A 29 8.72 14.50 -6.92
C VAL A 29 8.55 14.24 -5.42
N SER A 30 9.67 13.96 -4.74
CA SER A 30 9.74 13.71 -3.31
C SER A 30 9.60 15.00 -2.51
N CYS A 31 9.13 14.92 -1.26
CA CYS A 31 9.06 16.08 -0.37
C CYS A 31 10.46 16.54 0.12
N TRP A 32 11.48 15.69 0.00
CA TRP A 32 12.86 15.99 0.40
C TRP A 32 13.74 16.57 -0.70
N GLN A 33 13.24 16.65 -1.93
CA GLN A 33 14.03 17.14 -3.06
C GLN A 33 13.72 18.60 -3.38
N SER A 34 14.78 19.35 -3.65
CA SER A 34 14.71 20.71 -4.21
C SER A 34 14.73 20.73 -5.74
N SER A 35 15.12 19.61 -6.36
CA SER A 35 15.11 19.43 -7.82
C SER A 35 13.70 19.20 -8.34
N ARG A 36 13.49 19.49 -9.64
CA ARG A 36 12.25 19.15 -10.36
C ARG A 36 12.32 17.75 -11.02
N SER A 37 13.43 17.05 -10.87
CA SER A 37 13.66 15.75 -11.53
C SER A 37 12.86 14.62 -10.87
N CYS A 38 12.13 13.85 -11.67
CA CYS A 38 11.43 12.65 -11.19
C CYS A 38 12.37 11.48 -10.85
N VAL A 39 13.63 11.52 -11.31
CA VAL A 39 14.56 10.38 -11.28
C VAL A 39 14.84 9.85 -9.87
N PRO A 40 15.12 10.68 -8.84
CA PRO A 40 15.43 10.16 -7.51
C PRO A 40 14.29 9.34 -6.89
N LEU A 41 13.05 9.85 -6.96
CA LEU A 41 11.88 9.15 -6.45
C LEU A 41 11.52 7.95 -7.33
N MET A 42 11.72 8.05 -8.65
CA MET A 42 11.55 6.92 -9.56
C MET A 42 12.47 5.75 -9.20
N SER A 43 13.77 6.01 -9.03
CA SER A 43 14.76 4.98 -8.68
C SER A 43 14.42 4.30 -7.37
N LEU A 44 14.02 5.07 -6.35
CA LEU A 44 13.56 4.53 -5.07
C LEU A 44 12.35 3.61 -5.27
N ARG A 45 11.33 4.07 -5.98
CA ARG A 45 10.10 3.30 -6.19
C ARG A 45 10.32 2.03 -7.02
N ILE A 46 11.21 2.08 -8.02
CA ILE A 46 11.61 0.88 -8.77
C ILE A 46 12.28 -0.12 -7.83
N PHE A 47 13.19 0.32 -6.96
CA PHE A 47 13.81 -0.56 -5.97
C PHE A 47 12.78 -1.19 -5.03
N LEU A 48 11.86 -0.38 -4.47
CA LEU A 48 10.79 -0.88 -3.60
C LEU A 48 9.88 -1.86 -4.33
N PHE A 49 9.55 -1.60 -5.59
CA PHE A 49 8.73 -2.48 -6.42
C PHE A 49 9.39 -3.82 -6.68
N LEU A 50 10.65 -3.82 -7.13
CA LEU A 50 11.40 -5.05 -7.38
C LEU A 50 11.55 -5.89 -6.11
N TYR A 51 11.87 -5.24 -4.98
CA TYR A 51 11.90 -5.91 -3.68
C TYR A 51 10.55 -6.54 -3.33
N SER A 52 9.45 -5.79 -3.50
CA SER A 52 8.10 -6.25 -3.16
C SER A 52 7.66 -7.42 -4.03
N ILE A 53 7.99 -7.41 -5.32
CA ILE A 53 7.75 -8.53 -6.25
C ILE A 53 8.54 -9.76 -5.83
N CYS A 54 9.82 -9.62 -5.47
CA CYS A 54 10.63 -10.73 -4.98
C CYS A 54 9.97 -11.39 -3.76
N VAL A 55 9.59 -10.61 -2.74
CA VAL A 55 8.95 -11.16 -1.53
C VAL A 55 7.58 -11.78 -1.84
N LEU A 56 6.78 -11.16 -2.71
CA LEU A 56 5.49 -11.70 -3.12
C LEU A 56 5.62 -13.06 -3.81
N ILE A 57 6.55 -13.18 -4.76
CA ILE A 57 6.83 -14.46 -5.45
C ILE A 57 7.34 -15.49 -4.45
N THR A 58 8.31 -15.12 -3.60
CA THR A 58 8.81 -16.01 -2.55
C THR A 58 7.67 -16.49 -1.65
N SER A 59 6.76 -15.60 -1.26
CA SER A 59 5.60 -15.95 -0.44
C SER A 59 4.66 -16.95 -1.11
N ILE A 60 4.28 -16.70 -2.37
CA ILE A 60 3.35 -17.56 -3.12
C ILE A 60 3.94 -18.96 -3.36
N VAL A 61 5.25 -19.05 -3.61
CA VAL A 61 5.91 -20.32 -3.94
C VAL A 61 6.32 -21.10 -2.69
N TRP A 62 6.99 -20.46 -1.74
CA TRP A 62 7.60 -21.17 -0.62
C TRP A 62 6.61 -21.55 0.47
N MET A 63 5.53 -20.79 0.66
CA MET A 63 4.56 -21.06 1.71
C MET A 63 3.81 -22.39 1.50
N PRO A 64 3.20 -22.65 0.33
CA PRO A 64 2.60 -23.96 0.04
C PRO A 64 3.62 -25.10 0.07
N LEU A 65 4.81 -24.89 -0.51
CA LEU A 65 5.83 -25.93 -0.66
C LEU A 65 6.41 -26.41 0.68
N THR A 66 6.61 -25.49 1.63
CA THR A 66 7.28 -25.81 2.90
C THR A 66 6.32 -26.22 4.01
N LEU A 67 5.08 -25.73 3.97
CA LEU A 67 4.05 -26.06 4.97
C LEU A 67 3.13 -27.20 4.51
N ASP A 68 3.35 -27.75 3.31
CA ASP A 68 2.53 -28.81 2.69
C ASP A 68 1.02 -28.48 2.69
N ILE A 69 0.71 -27.23 2.32
CA ILE A 69 -0.66 -26.72 2.25
C ILE A 69 -1.05 -26.39 0.82
N ASN A 70 -2.34 -26.54 0.51
CA ASN A 70 -2.88 -26.15 -0.79
C ASN A 70 -2.66 -24.63 -1.02
N CYS A 71 -2.20 -24.26 -2.22
CA CYS A 71 -1.95 -22.87 -2.60
C CYS A 71 -3.20 -21.97 -2.46
N GLY A 72 -4.40 -22.54 -2.52
CA GLY A 72 -5.64 -21.82 -2.28
C GLY A 72 -5.74 -21.20 -0.88
N TYR A 73 -5.08 -21.79 0.13
CA TYR A 73 -5.05 -21.24 1.50
C TYR A 73 -4.15 -20.00 1.63
N TRP A 74 -3.30 -19.71 0.64
CA TRP A 74 -2.51 -18.48 0.64
C TRP A 74 -3.41 -17.23 0.67
N PHE A 75 -4.58 -17.29 0.03
CA PHE A 75 -5.50 -16.15 0.00
C PHE A 75 -6.23 -15.90 1.33
N ILE A 76 -6.22 -16.83 2.29
CA ILE A 76 -6.95 -16.64 3.56
C ILE A 76 -6.29 -15.62 4.49
N TYR A 77 -5.02 -15.29 4.29
CA TYR A 77 -4.30 -14.38 5.17
C TYR A 77 -4.26 -12.96 4.60
N VAL A 78 -4.76 -11.99 5.38
CA VAL A 78 -4.75 -10.56 5.00
C VAL A 78 -3.33 -10.04 4.72
N THR A 79 -2.31 -10.63 5.36
CA THR A 79 -0.90 -10.34 5.10
C THR A 79 -0.55 -10.50 3.62
N HIS A 80 -1.04 -11.55 2.98
CA HIS A 80 -0.77 -11.86 1.57
C HIS A 80 -1.48 -10.89 0.62
N TRP A 81 -2.73 -10.53 0.93
CA TRP A 81 -3.43 -9.43 0.24
C TRP A 81 -2.72 -8.08 0.42
N GLY A 82 -2.20 -7.81 1.62
CA GLY A 82 -1.37 -6.65 1.92
C GLY A 82 -0.13 -6.60 1.05
N TYR A 83 0.52 -7.73 0.79
CA TYR A 83 1.67 -7.79 -0.13
C TYR A 83 1.33 -7.54 -1.59
N ILE A 84 0.17 -8.03 -2.06
CA ILE A 84 -0.34 -7.67 -3.40
C ILE A 84 -0.52 -6.15 -3.48
N LEU A 85 -1.14 -5.56 -2.46
CA LEU A 85 -1.33 -4.11 -2.36
C LEU A 85 0.01 -3.33 -2.36
N VAL A 86 1.05 -3.86 -1.71
CA VAL A 86 2.39 -3.24 -1.69
C VAL A 86 3.06 -3.31 -3.06
N ALA A 87 3.04 -4.48 -3.71
CA ALA A 87 3.56 -4.64 -5.06
C ALA A 87 2.82 -3.73 -6.06
N LEU A 88 1.49 -3.66 -5.98
CA LEU A 88 0.70 -2.77 -6.82
C LEU A 88 0.99 -1.29 -6.52
N SER A 89 1.00 -0.88 -5.26
CA SER A 89 1.22 0.51 -4.88
C SER A 89 2.60 1.01 -5.33
N THR A 90 3.65 0.24 -5.05
CA THR A 90 5.03 0.59 -5.45
C THR A 90 5.21 0.53 -6.97
N GLY A 91 4.59 -0.45 -7.64
CA GLY A 91 4.61 -0.57 -9.11
C GLY A 91 3.91 0.59 -9.82
N PHE A 92 2.70 0.95 -9.38
CA PHE A 92 1.98 2.12 -9.90
C PHE A 92 2.72 3.42 -9.58
N GLY A 93 3.33 3.54 -8.39
CA GLY A 93 4.14 4.70 -8.04
C GLY A 93 5.36 4.86 -8.94
N ALA A 94 6.05 3.74 -9.24
CA ALA A 94 7.16 3.70 -10.17
C ALA A 94 6.70 4.05 -11.58
N ALA A 95 5.55 3.51 -12.02
CA ALA A 95 4.95 3.79 -13.32
C ALA A 95 4.60 5.28 -13.48
N VAL A 96 4.03 5.93 -12.46
CA VAL A 96 3.76 7.38 -12.47
C VAL A 96 5.04 8.17 -12.75
N SER A 97 6.12 7.88 -12.03
CA SER A 97 7.41 8.56 -12.23
C SER A 97 8.06 8.24 -13.58
N ALA A 98 7.96 6.98 -14.04
CA ALA A 98 8.46 6.54 -15.33
C ALA A 98 7.71 7.21 -16.50
N CYS A 99 6.38 7.31 -16.41
CA CYS A 99 5.58 8.03 -17.40
C CYS A 99 6.05 9.47 -17.56
N VAL A 100 6.40 10.15 -16.46
CA VAL A 100 6.94 11.52 -16.51
C VAL A 100 8.35 11.56 -17.06
N TYR A 101 9.19 10.57 -16.73
CA TYR A 101 10.56 10.48 -17.23
C TYR A 101 10.62 10.28 -18.76
N PHE A 102 9.78 9.40 -19.29
CA PHE A 102 9.76 9.07 -20.73
C PHE A 102 8.86 9.98 -21.56
N ASN A 103 7.90 10.67 -20.94
CA ASN A 103 6.98 11.58 -21.63
C ASN A 103 7.09 13.00 -21.08
N ARG A 104 6.02 13.79 -21.22
CA ARG A 104 5.93 15.16 -20.69
C ARG A 104 5.46 15.13 -19.24
N PRO A 105 5.74 16.20 -18.45
CA PRO A 105 5.14 16.38 -17.13
C PRO A 105 3.62 16.24 -17.18
N ILE A 106 3.05 15.67 -16.12
CA ILE A 106 1.60 15.48 -16.02
C ILE A 106 0.91 16.85 -16.00
N ASP A 107 -0.04 17.03 -16.90
CA ASP A 107 -0.96 18.16 -16.91
C ASP A 107 -2.24 17.78 -16.15
N ALA A 108 -2.65 18.64 -15.20
CA ALA A 108 -3.84 18.45 -14.38
C ALA A 108 -4.99 19.42 -14.75
N THR A 109 -4.87 20.14 -15.88
CA THR A 109 -5.89 21.12 -16.35
C THR A 109 -7.29 20.50 -16.43
N PHE A 110 -7.39 19.24 -16.86
CA PHE A 110 -8.64 18.48 -16.94
C PHE A 110 -8.74 17.37 -15.88
N GLY A 111 -8.00 17.52 -14.78
CA GLY A 111 -7.90 16.54 -13.70
C GLY A 111 -6.73 15.56 -13.87
N LEU A 112 -6.47 14.80 -12.81
CA LEU A 112 -5.36 13.84 -12.81
C LEU A 112 -5.63 12.66 -13.76
N PRO A 113 -4.60 12.16 -14.48
CA PRO A 113 -4.71 10.94 -15.25
C PRO A 113 -5.13 9.74 -14.38
N TRP A 114 -5.81 8.77 -15.00
CA TRP A 114 -6.36 7.60 -14.30
C TRP A 114 -5.28 6.83 -13.51
N TYR A 115 -4.09 6.65 -14.07
CA TYR A 115 -3.02 5.86 -13.44
C TYR A 115 -2.45 6.55 -12.19
N VAL A 116 -2.47 7.89 -12.14
CA VAL A 116 -2.11 8.68 -10.95
C VAL A 116 -3.17 8.52 -9.86
N LYS A 117 -4.45 8.54 -10.24
CA LYS A 117 -5.58 8.30 -9.32
C LYS A 117 -5.53 6.88 -8.75
N THR A 118 -5.24 5.89 -9.58
CA THR A 118 -5.08 4.49 -9.16
C THR A 118 -3.92 4.35 -8.16
N TYR A 119 -2.75 4.90 -8.48
CA TYR A 119 -1.61 4.94 -7.54
C TYR A 119 -2.03 5.56 -6.20
N TRP A 120 -2.73 6.69 -6.23
CA TRP A 120 -3.12 7.40 -5.02
C TRP A 120 -4.08 6.59 -4.14
N VAL A 121 -5.06 5.92 -4.73
CA VAL A 121 -5.98 5.03 -4.00
C VAL A 121 -5.21 3.85 -3.40
N LEU A 122 -4.35 3.20 -4.19
CA LEU A 122 -3.51 2.10 -3.72
C LEU A 122 -2.68 2.55 -2.53
N TYR A 123 -1.94 3.66 -2.64
CA TYR A 123 -1.14 4.23 -1.56
C TYR A 123 -1.95 4.43 -0.26
N ASN A 124 -3.13 5.05 -0.36
CA ASN A 124 -3.97 5.36 0.80
C ASN A 124 -4.52 4.10 1.49
N ILE A 125 -4.71 3.01 0.75
CA ILE A 125 -5.12 1.70 1.29
C ILE A 125 -3.91 0.99 1.88
N THR A 126 -2.84 0.89 1.10
CA THR A 126 -1.69 0.04 1.36
C THR A 126 -0.92 0.47 2.61
N ILE A 127 -0.73 1.77 2.83
CA ILE A 127 -0.01 2.27 4.01
C ILE A 127 -0.68 1.81 5.32
N PRO A 128 -1.95 2.15 5.59
CA PRO A 128 -2.63 1.70 6.80
C PRO A 128 -2.65 0.18 6.93
N VAL A 129 -2.92 -0.55 5.84
CA VAL A 129 -2.95 -2.03 5.86
C VAL A 129 -1.60 -2.61 6.26
N ALA A 130 -0.48 -2.09 5.72
CA ALA A 130 0.85 -2.57 6.06
C ALA A 130 1.17 -2.40 7.55
N PHE A 131 0.84 -1.23 8.14
CA PHE A 131 1.01 -1.01 9.57
C PHE A 131 0.09 -1.87 10.42
N LEU A 132 -1.17 -2.06 10.02
CA LEU A 132 -2.10 -2.93 10.73
C LEU A 132 -1.60 -4.37 10.74
N VAL A 133 -1.09 -4.89 9.62
CA VAL A 133 -0.48 -6.23 9.55
C VAL A 133 0.63 -6.39 10.60
N THR A 134 1.55 -5.43 10.69
CA THR A 134 2.62 -5.44 11.70
C THR A 134 2.05 -5.41 13.12
N ILE A 135 1.14 -4.47 13.42
CA ILE A 135 0.56 -4.31 14.76
C ILE A 135 -0.18 -5.58 15.20
N PHE A 136 -1.04 -6.13 14.35
CA PHE A 136 -1.78 -7.36 14.69
C PHE A 136 -0.86 -8.57 14.80
N TYR A 137 0.17 -8.67 13.95
CA TYR A 137 1.10 -9.79 14.01
C TYR A 137 1.88 -9.82 15.33
N TRP A 138 2.60 -8.75 15.68
CA TRP A 138 3.39 -8.73 16.93
C TRP A 138 2.52 -8.55 18.19
N GLY A 139 1.45 -7.77 18.10
CA GLY A 139 0.58 -7.48 19.23
C GLY A 139 -0.33 -8.64 19.61
N VAL A 140 -0.78 -9.44 18.64
CA VAL A 140 -1.81 -10.48 18.86
C VAL A 140 -1.31 -11.87 18.47
N LEU A 141 -0.91 -12.06 17.21
CA LEU A 141 -0.66 -13.40 16.66
C LEU A 141 0.62 -14.04 17.22
N ARG A 142 1.72 -13.29 17.24
CA ARG A 142 3.03 -13.78 17.70
C ARG A 142 3.08 -14.01 19.21
N SER A 143 2.32 -13.22 19.95
CA SER A 143 2.17 -13.28 21.41
C SER A 143 1.13 -14.31 21.87
N SER A 144 0.43 -14.97 20.93
CA SER A 144 -0.58 -15.98 21.24
C SER A 144 0.04 -17.25 21.85
N VAL A 145 -0.69 -17.85 22.80
CA VAL A 145 -0.32 -19.14 23.44
C VAL A 145 -0.26 -20.27 22.41
N LYS A 146 -1.12 -20.22 21.38
CA LYS A 146 -1.08 -21.15 20.25
C LYS A 146 -0.18 -20.58 19.16
N LYS A 147 1.08 -21.04 19.11
CA LYS A 147 2.01 -20.68 18.04
C LYS A 147 1.63 -21.40 16.76
N LEU A 148 1.04 -20.67 15.82
CA LEU A 148 0.83 -21.09 14.44
C LEU A 148 2.05 -20.70 13.59
N ASN A 149 2.37 -21.50 12.59
CA ASN A 149 3.42 -21.20 11.61
C ASN A 149 2.82 -20.32 10.51
N TYR A 150 3.02 -19.00 10.63
CA TYR A 150 2.53 -18.01 9.65
C TYR A 150 3.51 -17.78 8.49
N ALA A 151 4.72 -18.33 8.58
CA ALA A 151 5.71 -18.29 7.53
C ALA A 151 6.60 -19.55 7.53
N PRO A 152 7.16 -19.93 6.36
CA PRO A 152 8.11 -21.04 6.19
C PRO A 152 9.35 -21.00 7.09
N ASN A 153 9.87 -19.79 7.33
CA ASN A 153 11.11 -19.59 8.06
C ASN A 153 11.12 -18.19 8.72
N PRO A 154 11.98 -17.95 9.72
CA PRO A 154 12.00 -16.68 10.45
C PRO A 154 12.32 -15.46 9.60
N VAL A 155 13.06 -15.62 8.51
CA VAL A 155 13.39 -14.50 7.61
C VAL A 155 12.13 -14.07 6.87
N LEU A 156 11.44 -15.00 6.21
CA LEU A 156 10.21 -14.69 5.49
C LEU A 156 9.11 -14.19 6.43
N ASP A 157 9.08 -14.66 7.68
CA ASP A 157 8.19 -14.16 8.73
C ASP A 157 8.37 -12.65 8.98
N ILE A 158 9.61 -12.23 9.24
CA ILE A 158 9.96 -10.82 9.46
C ILE A 158 9.71 -10.00 8.21
N MET A 159 10.02 -10.53 7.03
CA MET A 159 9.72 -9.85 5.77
C MET A 159 8.22 -9.59 5.67
N LEU A 160 7.41 -10.64 5.75
CA LEU A 160 5.96 -10.60 5.56
C LEU A 160 5.22 -9.71 6.56
N HIS A 161 5.67 -9.71 7.82
CA HIS A 161 4.93 -8.99 8.84
C HIS A 161 5.54 -7.62 9.13
N GLY A 162 6.85 -7.48 9.07
CA GLY A 162 7.59 -6.31 9.56
C GLY A 162 8.10 -5.43 8.45
N VAL A 163 8.91 -5.99 7.56
CA VAL A 163 9.57 -5.22 6.48
C VAL A 163 8.55 -4.65 5.50
N ASN A 164 7.39 -5.30 5.37
CA ASN A 164 6.25 -4.73 4.66
C ASN A 164 5.89 -3.30 5.09
N SER A 165 5.78 -3.05 6.40
CA SER A 165 5.49 -1.71 6.92
C SER A 165 6.67 -0.75 6.72
N ALA A 166 7.91 -1.25 6.76
CA ALA A 166 9.09 -0.44 6.49
C ALA A 166 9.12 0.05 5.02
N VAL A 167 8.78 -0.81 4.06
CA VAL A 167 8.65 -0.43 2.64
C VAL A 167 7.63 0.69 2.48
N MET A 168 6.44 0.51 3.06
CA MET A 168 5.38 1.51 2.96
C MET A 168 5.64 2.77 3.78
N LEU A 169 6.43 2.68 4.86
CA LEU A 169 6.93 3.83 5.60
C LEU A 169 7.91 4.64 4.77
N VAL A 170 8.84 4.00 4.05
CA VAL A 170 9.75 4.70 3.14
C VAL A 170 8.96 5.40 2.03
N GLU A 171 7.98 4.72 1.42
CA GLU A 171 7.10 5.33 0.42
C GLU A 171 6.32 6.52 1.00
N LEU A 172 5.80 6.40 2.22
CA LEU A 172 5.10 7.48 2.93
C LEU A 172 6.02 8.68 3.15
N LEU A 173 7.19 8.45 3.75
CA LEU A 173 8.13 9.51 4.11
C LEU A 173 8.70 10.20 2.88
N CYS A 174 8.93 9.49 1.78
CA CYS A 174 9.50 10.07 0.57
C CYS A 174 8.47 10.74 -0.35
N SER A 175 7.16 10.56 -0.12
CA SER A 175 6.10 11.09 -0.99
C SER A 175 5.70 12.53 -0.64
N ALA A 176 5.42 13.34 -1.67
CA ALA A 176 4.91 14.72 -1.50
C ALA A 176 3.40 14.86 -1.78
N HIS A 177 2.76 13.81 -2.28
CA HIS A 177 1.35 13.85 -2.64
C HIS A 177 0.47 13.88 -1.38
N PRO A 178 -0.72 14.50 -1.46
CA PRO A 178 -1.52 14.75 -0.28
C PRO A 178 -2.11 13.47 0.32
N SER A 179 -2.06 13.39 1.65
CA SER A 179 -2.88 12.48 2.46
C SER A 179 -4.05 13.28 3.04
N ARG A 180 -5.28 12.79 2.82
CA ARG A 180 -6.52 13.48 3.24
C ARG A 180 -7.29 12.65 4.25
N LEU A 181 -7.86 13.30 5.26
CA LEU A 181 -8.62 12.62 6.31
C LEU A 181 -9.81 11.82 5.74
N LEU A 182 -10.56 12.38 4.79
CA LEU A 182 -11.72 11.69 4.20
C LEU A 182 -11.35 10.45 3.36
N HIS A 183 -10.08 10.29 2.96
CA HIS A 183 -9.62 9.07 2.28
C HIS A 183 -9.50 7.87 3.24
N ILE A 184 -9.71 8.03 4.54
CA ILE A 184 -9.78 6.92 5.51
C ILE A 184 -10.83 5.86 5.13
N MET A 185 -11.85 6.25 4.35
CA MET A 185 -12.84 5.31 3.84
C MET A 185 -12.24 4.27 2.87
N GLN A 186 -11.15 4.59 2.17
CA GLN A 186 -10.53 3.69 1.19
C GLN A 186 -9.99 2.39 1.82
N PRO A 187 -9.14 2.42 2.88
CA PRO A 187 -8.75 1.19 3.57
C PRO A 187 -9.92 0.48 4.26
N LEU A 188 -10.97 1.20 4.69
CA LEU A 188 -12.17 0.57 5.26
C LEU A 188 -12.96 -0.23 4.21
N TYR A 189 -13.07 0.28 2.98
CA TYR A 189 -13.68 -0.49 1.88
C TYR A 189 -12.87 -1.74 1.55
N PHE A 190 -11.53 -1.63 1.53
CA PHE A 190 -10.68 -2.80 1.36
C PHE A 190 -10.90 -3.83 2.47
N ALA A 191 -10.97 -3.40 3.73
CA ALA A 191 -11.26 -4.29 4.86
C ALA A 191 -12.63 -4.98 4.68
N GLY A 192 -13.65 -4.25 4.24
CA GLY A 192 -14.97 -4.81 3.94
C GLY A 192 -14.92 -5.87 2.82
N VAL A 193 -14.18 -5.60 1.74
CA VAL A 193 -13.97 -6.57 0.64
C VAL A 193 -13.27 -7.82 1.14
N TYR A 194 -12.22 -7.66 1.96
CA TYR A 194 -11.51 -8.79 2.54
C TYR A 194 -12.39 -9.62 3.47
N VAL A 195 -13.18 -9.00 4.34
CA VAL A 195 -14.14 -9.70 5.22
C VAL A 195 -15.18 -10.46 4.39
N LEU A 196 -15.73 -9.83 3.35
CA LEU A 196 -16.67 -10.50 2.44
C LEU A 196 -16.02 -11.70 1.75
N PHE A 197 -14.79 -11.55 1.26
CA PHE A 197 -14.01 -12.65 0.69
C PHE A 197 -13.84 -13.77 1.71
N THR A 198 -13.43 -13.48 2.95
CA THR A 198 -13.25 -14.49 4.00
C THR A 198 -14.55 -15.24 4.30
N ILE A 199 -15.69 -14.55 4.36
CA ILE A 199 -17.00 -15.19 4.57
C ILE A 199 -17.34 -16.15 3.42
N ILE A 200 -17.17 -15.70 2.17
CA ILE A 200 -17.43 -16.54 0.99
C ILE A 200 -16.48 -17.74 0.97
N TYR A 201 -15.19 -17.51 1.25
CA TYR A 201 -14.16 -18.53 1.27
C TYR A 201 -14.47 -19.63 2.29
N PHE A 202 -14.92 -19.24 3.50
CA PHE A 202 -15.39 -20.16 4.53
C PHE A 202 -16.53 -21.05 4.04
N PHE A 203 -17.59 -20.45 3.48
CA PHE A 203 -18.73 -21.22 2.95
C PHE A 203 -18.39 -22.07 1.73
N ALA A 204 -17.31 -21.76 1.01
CA ALA A 204 -16.80 -22.56 -0.10
C ALA A 204 -15.92 -23.75 0.35
N GLY A 205 -15.80 -23.99 1.66
CA GLY A 205 -14.99 -25.08 2.23
C GLY A 205 -13.52 -24.72 2.49
N GLY A 206 -13.17 -23.44 2.34
CA GLY A 206 -11.89 -22.90 2.74
C GLY A 206 -11.91 -22.59 4.24
N LEU A 207 -11.50 -23.57 5.04
CA LEU A 207 -11.42 -23.62 6.52
C LEU A 207 -12.06 -22.48 7.33
#